data_AF-A0A6L6QIF9-F1
#
_entry.id   AF-A0A6L6QIF9-F1
#
_cell.length_a   1.000
_cell.length_b   1.000
_cell.length_c   1.000
_cell.angle_alpha   90.00
_cell.angle_beta   90.00
_cell.angle_gamma   90.00
#
_symmetry.space_group_name_H-M   'P 1'
#
loop_
_entity.id
_entity.type
_entity.pdbx_description
1 polymer ?
#
loop_
_entity_poly.entity_id
_entity_poly.type
_entity_poly.pdbx_seq_one_letter_code
_entity_poly.pdbx_strand_id
1 'polypeptide(L)'
;MTFVRTAAPTVLPVDVRAAADNMGVDGTELDARIEGWLRGITATLERRIGQCLMRQRWEGAFAGFLPEFRLPHPVLEVEKVEYVDTGGTLCQLTATDYRLVRGEYDTYLRPAIGRQWPASLLADGAVNIVVSCGYGDDPSKTPDDLRLYLLAKLGEQFDPATGSERENVHTSFVESLLDPYRRFN
;
A
#
# COMPACT_ATOMS: atom_id res chain seq x y z
N MET A 1 -13.45 10.57 -7.02
CA MET A 1 -13.43 9.83 -5.74
C MET A 1 -12.21 8.93 -5.71
N THR A 2 -11.58 8.79 -4.54
CA THR A 2 -10.33 8.06 -4.32
C THR A 2 -10.63 6.86 -3.41
N PHE A 3 -9.87 5.78 -3.54
CA PHE A 3 -9.98 4.63 -2.65
C PHE A 3 -9.78 5.02 -1.19
N VAL A 4 -10.56 4.38 -0.30
CA VAL A 4 -10.47 4.50 1.15
C VAL A 4 -10.05 3.15 1.72
N ARG A 5 -9.11 3.17 2.68
CA ARG A 5 -8.70 1.96 3.38
C ARG A 5 -9.79 1.51 4.33
N THR A 6 -10.28 0.28 4.16
CA THR A 6 -11.35 -0.31 4.98
C THR A 6 -10.82 -1.31 6.00
N ALA A 7 -9.63 -1.88 5.78
CA ALA A 7 -8.91 -2.66 6.80
C ALA A 7 -7.42 -2.31 6.78
N ALA A 8 -6.86 -2.01 7.95
CA ALA A 8 -5.43 -1.77 8.13
C ALA A 8 -4.66 -3.11 8.14
N PRO A 9 -3.34 -3.09 7.86
CA PRO A 9 -2.52 -4.28 8.01
C PRO A 9 -2.49 -4.77 9.46
N THR A 10 -2.59 -6.09 9.63
CA THR A 10 -2.45 -6.77 10.94
C THR A 10 -1.03 -7.20 11.24
N VAL A 11 -0.16 -7.20 10.22
CA VAL A 11 1.25 -7.58 10.29
C VAL A 11 2.11 -6.37 9.92
N LEU A 12 3.24 -6.19 10.59
CA LEU A 12 4.22 -5.15 10.26
C LEU A 12 5.19 -5.62 9.16
N PRO A 13 5.70 -4.71 8.33
CA PRO A 13 6.71 -5.04 7.31
C PRO A 13 8.09 -5.43 7.90
N VAL A 14 8.30 -5.16 9.18
CA VAL A 14 9.49 -5.57 9.94
C VAL A 14 9.02 -6.15 11.27
N ASP A 15 9.54 -7.32 11.63
CA ASP A 15 9.26 -7.96 12.91
C ASP A 15 9.81 -7.11 14.08
N VAL A 16 9.04 -7.04 15.18
CA VAL A 16 9.38 -6.20 16.34
C VAL A 16 10.68 -6.67 17.01
N ARG A 17 10.90 -7.99 17.11
CA ARG A 17 12.13 -8.55 17.69
C ARG A 17 13.32 -8.24 16.80
N ALA A 18 13.20 -8.44 15.49
CA ALA A 18 14.25 -8.08 14.54
C ALA A 18 14.61 -6.58 14.60
N ALA A 19 13.61 -5.72 14.80
CA ALA A 19 13.82 -4.29 14.98
C ALA A 19 14.51 -3.94 16.32
N ALA A 20 14.16 -4.63 17.41
CA ALA A 20 14.84 -4.49 18.69
C ALA A 20 16.31 -4.94 18.61
N ASP A 21 16.57 -6.09 17.98
CA ASP A 21 17.92 -6.60 17.73
C ASP A 21 18.78 -5.61 16.93
N ASN A 22 18.19 -4.97 15.91
CA ASN A 22 18.87 -3.94 15.10
C ASN A 22 19.30 -2.71 15.93
N MET A 23 18.59 -2.42 17.02
CA MET A 23 18.92 -1.32 17.93
C MET A 23 19.78 -1.76 19.13
N GLY A 24 20.13 -3.06 19.22
CA GLY A 24 20.83 -3.62 20.38
C GLY A 24 20.00 -3.59 21.67
N VAL A 25 18.67 -3.64 21.55
CA VAL A 25 17.73 -3.68 22.68
C VAL A 25 17.48 -5.13 23.08
N ASP A 26 17.95 -5.51 24.27
CA ASP A 26 17.61 -6.79 24.89
C ASP A 26 16.26 -6.72 25.62
N GLY A 27 15.56 -7.85 25.73
CA GLY A 27 14.27 -7.93 26.42
C GLY A 27 13.07 -7.48 25.57
N THR A 28 11.89 -7.37 26.19
CA THR A 28 10.59 -7.11 25.52
C THR A 28 9.89 -5.85 26.04
N GLU A 29 10.51 -5.12 26.96
CA GLU A 29 9.94 -3.96 27.64
C GLU A 29 9.64 -2.80 26.68
N LEU A 30 10.37 -2.74 25.56
CA LEU A 30 10.21 -1.72 24.52
C LEU A 30 9.36 -2.17 23.33
N ASP A 31 8.92 -3.42 23.27
CA ASP A 31 8.24 -3.99 22.09
C ASP A 31 7.00 -3.20 21.68
N ALA A 32 6.13 -2.87 22.64
CA ALA A 32 4.94 -2.07 22.39
C ALA A 32 5.26 -0.67 21.84
N ARG A 33 6.37 -0.07 22.29
CA ARG A 33 6.85 1.23 21.81
C ARG A 33 7.41 1.11 20.40
N ILE A 34 8.23 0.09 20.15
CA ILE A 34 8.81 -0.21 18.84
C ILE A 34 7.72 -0.45 17.80
N GLU A 35 6.72 -1.26 18.15
CA GLU A 35 5.57 -1.54 17.31
C GLU A 35 4.82 -0.25 16.94
N GLY A 36 4.55 0.62 17.92
CA GLY A 36 3.91 1.92 17.69
C GLY A 36 4.68 2.81 16.71
N TRP A 37 5.99 2.88 16.85
CA TRP A 37 6.85 3.64 15.93
C TRP A 37 6.89 3.03 14.53
N LEU A 38 7.06 1.71 14.42
CA LEU A 38 7.05 1.02 13.13
C LEU A 38 5.75 1.24 12.37
N ARG A 39 4.58 1.22 13.05
CA ARG A 39 3.29 1.56 12.43
C ARG A 39 3.29 2.99 11.88
N GLY A 40 3.78 3.96 12.65
CA GLY A 40 3.82 5.37 12.25
C GLY A 40 4.77 5.66 11.08
N ILE A 41 5.97 5.07 11.12
CA ILE A 41 6.97 5.17 10.06
C ILE A 41 6.45 4.50 8.79
N THR A 42 5.88 3.30 8.90
CA THR A 42 5.27 2.56 7.78
C THR A 42 4.18 3.40 7.12
N ALA A 43 3.22 3.93 7.88
CA ALA A 43 2.14 4.76 7.33
C ALA A 43 2.66 6.03 6.63
N THR A 44 3.77 6.60 7.12
CA THR A 44 4.41 7.77 6.49
C THR A 44 5.10 7.39 5.19
N LEU A 45 5.81 6.26 5.17
CA LEU A 45 6.44 5.72 3.97
C LEU A 45 5.41 5.37 2.90
N GLU A 46 4.35 4.64 3.25
CA GLU A 46 3.27 4.24 2.31
C GLU A 46 2.66 5.45 1.59
N ARG A 47 2.38 6.53 2.32
CA ARG A 47 1.89 7.80 1.73
C ARG A 47 2.91 8.44 0.80
N ARG A 48 4.19 8.36 1.15
CA ARG A 48 5.28 8.98 0.40
C ARG A 48 5.54 8.29 -0.93
N ILE A 49 5.59 6.96 -0.96
CA ILE A 49 5.84 6.19 -2.18
C ILE A 49 4.55 5.82 -2.93
N GLY A 50 3.38 5.99 -2.28
CA GLY A 50 2.08 5.66 -2.84
C GLY A 50 1.86 4.15 -2.99
N GLN A 51 2.46 3.35 -2.11
CA GLN A 51 2.41 1.89 -2.13
C GLN A 51 2.03 1.35 -0.74
N CYS A 52 1.34 0.21 -0.73
CA CYS A 52 0.98 -0.56 0.45
C CYS A 52 2.12 -1.54 0.74
N LEU A 53 2.65 -1.53 1.96
CA LEU A 53 3.76 -2.44 2.30
C LEU A 53 3.23 -3.82 2.67
N MET A 54 2.25 -3.87 3.57
CA MET A 54 1.62 -5.10 4.04
C MET A 54 0.18 -5.20 3.56
N ARG A 55 -0.39 -6.42 3.56
CA ARG A 55 -1.78 -6.66 3.14
C ARG A 55 -2.74 -5.74 3.87
N GLN A 56 -3.54 -5.01 3.10
CA GLN A 56 -4.61 -4.14 3.57
C GLN A 56 -5.73 -4.06 2.52
N ARG A 57 -6.94 -3.76 2.99
CA ARG A 57 -8.15 -3.74 2.18
C ARG A 57 -8.53 -2.31 1.83
N TRP A 58 -8.87 -2.07 0.57
CA TRP A 58 -9.30 -0.78 0.06
C TRP A 58 -10.59 -0.88 -0.73
N GLU A 59 -11.42 0.15 -0.62
CA GLU A 59 -12.69 0.27 -1.30
C GLU A 59 -12.78 1.60 -2.05
N GLY A 60 -13.22 1.56 -3.31
CA GLY A 60 -13.39 2.71 -4.16
C GLY A 60 -14.82 2.75 -4.69
N ALA A 61 -15.54 3.81 -4.35
CA ALA A 61 -16.85 4.12 -4.90
C ALA A 61 -16.72 5.17 -6.00
N PHE A 62 -17.35 4.93 -7.14
CA PHE A 62 -17.29 5.78 -8.33
C PHE A 62 -18.69 6.03 -8.87
N ALA A 63 -18.88 7.18 -9.52
CA ALA A 63 -20.17 7.55 -10.08
C ALA A 63 -20.58 6.74 -11.33
N GLY A 64 -19.65 5.95 -11.88
CA GLY A 64 -19.83 5.15 -13.09
C GLY A 64 -18.49 4.58 -13.56
N PHE A 65 -18.52 3.83 -14.66
CA PHE A 65 -17.29 3.27 -15.24
C PHE A 65 -16.38 4.34 -15.85
N LEU A 66 -15.11 4.36 -15.42
CA LEU A 66 -14.04 5.16 -16.03
C LEU A 66 -13.32 4.34 -17.13
N PRO A 67 -12.61 4.97 -18.08
CA PRO A 67 -11.78 4.24 -19.04
C PRO A 67 -10.81 3.26 -18.37
N GLU A 68 -10.26 3.66 -17.23
CA GLU A 68 -9.45 2.85 -16.34
C GLU A 68 -9.56 3.33 -14.90
N PHE A 69 -9.34 2.43 -13.94
CA PHE A 69 -9.28 2.79 -12.53
C PHE A 69 -7.87 2.60 -12.01
N ARG A 70 -7.27 3.68 -11.50
CA ARG A 70 -6.01 3.59 -10.76
C ARG A 70 -6.28 3.00 -9.38
N LEU A 71 -5.73 1.83 -9.11
CA LEU A 71 -5.89 1.11 -7.86
C LEU A 71 -4.76 1.48 -6.87
N PRO A 72 -4.98 1.32 -5.55
CA PRO A 72 -3.86 1.26 -4.60
C PRO A 72 -2.89 0.16 -5.04
N HIS A 73 -1.60 0.38 -4.85
CA HIS A 73 -0.55 -0.48 -5.37
C HIS A 73 0.30 -1.04 -4.23
N PRO A 74 0.92 -2.22 -4.35
CA PRO A 74 0.64 -3.24 -5.37
C PRO A 74 -0.66 -3.98 -5.06
N VAL A 75 -1.40 -4.39 -6.10
CA VAL A 75 -2.65 -5.16 -5.94
C VAL A 75 -2.33 -6.65 -5.87
N LEU A 76 -2.70 -7.26 -4.74
CA LEU A 76 -2.67 -8.72 -4.55
C LEU A 76 -3.87 -9.35 -5.24
N GLU A 77 -5.06 -8.80 -4.99
CA GLU A 77 -6.33 -9.39 -5.41
C GLU A 77 -7.40 -8.32 -5.65
N VAL A 78 -8.19 -8.50 -6.72
CA VAL A 78 -9.46 -7.79 -6.91
C VAL A 78 -10.54 -8.67 -6.32
N GLU A 79 -11.09 -8.25 -5.19
CA GLU A 79 -12.05 -9.07 -4.46
C GLU A 79 -13.44 -8.96 -5.04
N LYS A 80 -13.84 -7.74 -5.42
CA LYS A 80 -15.11 -7.51 -6.10
C LYS A 80 -15.08 -6.26 -6.96
N VAL A 81 -15.84 -6.33 -8.05
CA VAL A 81 -16.20 -5.18 -8.89
C VAL A 81 -17.70 -5.27 -9.10
N GLU A 82 -18.43 -4.40 -8.43
CA GLU A 82 -19.88 -4.32 -8.48
C GLU A 82 -20.30 -3.03 -9.17
N TYR A 83 -21.43 -3.06 -9.86
CA TYR A 83 -22.00 -1.88 -10.46
C TYR A 83 -23.53 -1.95 -10.48
N VAL A 84 -24.19 -0.80 -10.52
CA VAL A 84 -25.63 -0.73 -10.74
C VAL A 84 -25.89 -0.51 -12.22
N ASP A 85 -26.61 -1.42 -12.87
CA ASP A 85 -26.98 -1.29 -14.28
C ASP A 85 -27.98 -0.16 -14.51
N THR A 86 -28.23 0.22 -15.77
CA THR A 86 -29.16 1.30 -16.12
C THR A 86 -30.62 1.04 -15.70
N GLY A 87 -30.96 -0.20 -15.33
CA GLY A 87 -32.27 -0.57 -14.79
C GLY A 87 -32.36 -0.47 -13.26
N GLY A 88 -31.27 -0.11 -12.58
CA GLY A 88 -31.21 -0.02 -11.12
C GLY A 88 -30.86 -1.33 -10.41
N THR A 89 -30.42 -2.35 -11.13
CA THR A 89 -30.07 -3.66 -10.55
C THR A 89 -28.59 -3.70 -10.18
N LEU A 90 -28.26 -4.18 -8.98
CA LEU A 90 -26.88 -4.45 -8.59
C LEU A 90 -26.35 -5.69 -9.34
N CYS A 91 -25.26 -5.50 -10.07
CA CYS A 91 -24.56 -6.52 -10.83
C CYS A 91 -23.11 -6.64 -10.35
N GLN A 92 -22.52 -7.82 -10.54
CA GLN A 92 -21.11 -8.07 -10.23
C GLN A 92 -20.38 -8.53 -11.49
N LEU A 93 -19.24 -7.93 -11.77
CA LEU A 93 -18.36 -8.37 -12.85
C LEU A 93 -17.59 -9.63 -12.45
N THR A 94 -17.38 -10.50 -13.42
CA THR A 94 -16.51 -11.66 -13.26
C THR A 94 -15.06 -11.28 -13.53
N ALA A 95 -14.11 -12.07 -13.02
CA ALA A 95 -12.69 -11.86 -13.31
C ALA A 95 -12.34 -11.94 -14.81
N THR A 96 -13.24 -12.48 -15.65
CA THR A 96 -13.05 -12.52 -17.12
C THR A 96 -13.46 -11.23 -17.83
N ASP A 97 -14.15 -10.32 -17.14
CA ASP A 97 -14.63 -9.05 -17.69
C ASP A 97 -13.59 -7.93 -17.61
N TYR A 98 -12.62 -8.06 -16.71
CA TYR A 98 -11.59 -7.08 -16.46
C TYR A 98 -10.20 -7.70 -16.43
N ARG A 99 -9.18 -6.84 -16.46
CA ARG A 99 -7.79 -7.21 -16.29
C ARG A 99 -7.06 -6.18 -15.45
N LEU A 100 -6.04 -6.64 -14.73
CA LEU A 100 -5.08 -5.78 -14.08
C LEU A 100 -3.91 -5.49 -15.03
N VAL A 101 -3.64 -4.20 -15.24
CA VAL A 101 -2.41 -3.73 -15.88
C VAL A 101 -1.49 -3.25 -14.77
N ARG A 102 -0.42 -4.00 -14.51
CA ARG A 102 0.56 -3.69 -13.48
C ARG A 102 1.76 -3.02 -14.14
N GLY A 103 2.05 -1.79 -13.73
CA GLY A 103 3.36 -1.20 -13.94
C GLY A 103 4.24 -1.45 -12.74
N GLU A 104 5.38 -0.76 -12.69
CA GLU A 104 6.36 -0.91 -11.63
C GLU A 104 5.85 -0.34 -10.29
N TYR A 105 5.13 0.78 -10.32
CA TYR A 105 4.67 1.53 -9.13
C TYR A 105 3.20 1.96 -9.16
N ASP A 106 2.45 1.37 -10.07
CA ASP A 106 1.04 1.60 -10.28
C ASP A 106 0.32 0.33 -10.74
N THR A 107 -0.97 0.28 -10.45
CA THR A 107 -1.84 -0.79 -10.93
C THR A 107 -3.11 -0.16 -11.44
N TYR A 108 -3.55 -0.60 -12.62
CA TYR A 108 -4.81 -0.16 -13.23
C TYR A 108 -5.76 -1.33 -13.43
N LEU A 109 -7.04 -1.09 -13.18
CA LEU A 109 -8.13 -1.96 -13.61
C LEU A 109 -8.65 -1.46 -14.95
N ARG A 110 -8.67 -2.34 -15.95
CA ARG A 110 -9.20 -2.07 -17.29
C ARG A 110 -10.17 -3.18 -17.72
N PRO A 111 -11.04 -2.95 -18.71
CA PRO A 111 -11.80 -4.04 -19.33
C PRO A 111 -10.86 -5.13 -19.84
N ALA A 112 -11.34 -6.37 -19.94
CA ALA A 112 -10.61 -7.43 -20.62
C ALA A 112 -10.33 -7.05 -22.10
N ILE A 113 -9.31 -7.67 -22.72
CA ILE A 113 -8.95 -7.36 -24.11
C ILE A 113 -10.14 -7.68 -25.02
N GLY A 114 -10.55 -6.72 -25.85
CA GLY A 114 -11.70 -6.86 -26.74
C GLY A 114 -13.07 -6.69 -26.05
N ARG A 115 -13.11 -6.35 -24.75
CA ARG A 115 -14.34 -6.02 -24.02
C ARG A 115 -14.43 -4.53 -23.72
N GLN A 116 -15.64 -4.09 -23.39
CA GLN A 116 -15.95 -2.77 -22.85
C GLN A 116 -16.61 -2.92 -21.49
N TRP A 117 -16.58 -1.87 -20.68
CA TRP A 117 -17.38 -1.84 -19.46
C TRP A 117 -18.87 -1.91 -19.80
N PRO A 118 -19.69 -2.61 -19.00
CA PRO A 118 -21.13 -2.58 -19.18
C PRO A 118 -21.69 -1.18 -18.91
N ALA A 119 -22.88 -0.90 -19.42
CA ALA A 119 -23.58 0.33 -19.07
C ALA A 119 -23.97 0.30 -17.59
N SER A 120 -23.53 1.30 -16.83
CA SER A 120 -23.94 1.55 -15.46
C SER A 120 -24.83 2.78 -15.37
N LEU A 121 -25.55 2.93 -14.26
CA LEU A 121 -26.06 4.23 -13.86
C LEU A 121 -24.92 5.24 -13.70
N LEU A 122 -25.27 6.51 -13.82
CA LEU A 122 -24.42 7.65 -13.50
C LEU A 122 -24.92 8.29 -12.21
N ALA A 123 -24.48 7.75 -11.08
CA ALA A 123 -24.84 8.19 -9.74
C ALA A 123 -23.71 7.84 -8.78
N ASP A 124 -23.49 8.64 -7.73
CA ASP A 124 -22.44 8.38 -6.75
C ASP A 124 -22.55 6.97 -6.15
N GLY A 125 -21.46 6.21 -6.21
CA GLY A 125 -21.43 4.82 -5.75
C GLY A 125 -22.04 3.79 -6.71
N ALA A 126 -22.39 4.17 -7.94
CA ALA A 126 -22.88 3.25 -8.95
C ALA A 126 -21.86 2.18 -9.38
N VAL A 127 -20.56 2.40 -9.16
CA VAL A 127 -19.51 1.39 -9.32
C VAL A 127 -18.72 1.28 -8.02
N ASN A 128 -18.59 0.07 -7.48
CA ASN A 128 -17.82 -0.22 -6.27
C ASN A 128 -16.72 -1.25 -6.59
N ILE A 129 -15.48 -0.92 -6.24
CA ILE A 129 -14.31 -1.77 -6.44
C ILE A 129 -13.67 -2.01 -5.08
N VAL A 130 -13.49 -3.28 -4.71
CA VAL A 130 -12.76 -3.67 -3.50
C VAL A 130 -11.56 -4.52 -3.86
N VAL A 131 -10.42 -4.16 -3.28
CA VAL A 131 -9.12 -4.77 -3.57
C VAL A 131 -8.35 -5.01 -2.28
N SER A 132 -7.56 -6.07 -2.29
CA SER A 132 -6.50 -6.32 -1.32
C SER A 132 -5.16 -5.91 -1.93
N CYS A 133 -4.40 -5.09 -1.21
CA CYS A 133 -3.15 -4.48 -1.67
C CYS A 133 -2.03 -4.66 -0.65
N GLY A 134 -0.78 -4.71 -1.10
CA GLY A 134 0.40 -4.97 -0.28
C GLY A 134 1.36 -5.95 -0.94
N TYR A 135 2.58 -6.11 -0.39
CA TYR A 135 3.50 -7.15 -0.88
C TYR A 135 3.14 -8.56 -0.37
N GLY A 136 2.27 -8.65 0.64
CA GLY A 136 1.75 -9.91 1.17
C GLY A 136 1.46 -9.82 2.66
N ASP A 137 1.24 -10.99 3.26
CA ASP A 137 1.04 -11.15 4.71
C ASP A 137 2.36 -11.45 5.45
N ASP A 138 3.40 -11.84 4.72
CA ASP A 138 4.71 -12.18 5.25
C ASP A 138 5.66 -10.96 5.11
N PRO A 139 6.27 -10.48 6.21
CA PRO A 139 7.24 -9.38 6.17
C PRO A 139 8.37 -9.60 5.16
N SER A 140 8.77 -10.86 4.92
CA SER A 140 9.83 -11.22 3.95
C SER A 140 9.50 -10.81 2.51
N LYS A 141 8.22 -10.58 2.18
CA LYS A 141 7.76 -10.12 0.87
C LYS A 141 7.93 -8.62 0.65
N THR A 142 8.01 -7.82 1.72
CA THR A 142 8.31 -6.40 1.60
C THR A 142 9.75 -6.25 1.09
N PRO A 143 10.03 -5.47 0.03
CA PRO A 143 11.37 -5.28 -0.49
C PRO A 143 12.40 -4.89 0.58
N ASP A 144 13.60 -5.46 0.47
CA ASP A 144 14.67 -5.32 1.46
C ASP A 144 15.04 -3.86 1.72
N ASP A 145 15.08 -3.03 0.67
CA ASP A 145 15.38 -1.60 0.77
C ASP A 145 14.36 -0.85 1.65
N LEU A 146 13.07 -1.21 1.51
CA LEU A 146 12.01 -0.61 2.30
C LEU A 146 12.09 -1.06 3.75
N ARG A 147 12.38 -2.34 4.02
CA ARG A 147 12.60 -2.84 5.39
C ARG A 147 13.80 -2.15 6.03
N LEU A 148 14.89 -1.97 5.30
CA LEU A 148 16.08 -1.26 5.76
C LEU A 148 15.79 0.22 6.06
N TYR A 149 15.03 0.89 5.19
CA TYR A 149 14.59 2.27 5.43
C TYR A 149 13.80 2.38 6.74
N LEU A 150 12.87 1.46 6.99
CA LEU A 150 12.06 1.46 8.22
C LEU A 150 12.92 1.28 9.48
N LEU A 151 13.89 0.36 9.44
CA LEU A 151 14.84 0.14 10.54
C LEU A 151 15.72 1.37 10.79
N ALA A 152 16.22 2.02 9.73
CA ALA A 152 17.02 3.23 9.85
C ALA A 152 16.22 4.38 10.49
N LYS A 153 14.98 4.61 10.03
CA LYS A 153 14.08 5.62 10.61
C LYS A 153 13.67 5.32 12.04
N LEU A 154 13.54 4.05 12.39
CA LEU A 154 13.29 3.65 13.77
C LEU A 154 14.48 3.99 14.67
N GLY A 155 15.71 3.70 14.22
CA GLY A 155 16.94 4.02 14.94
C GLY A 155 17.11 5.54 15.18
N GLU A 156 16.90 6.35 14.13
CA GLU A 156 16.92 7.83 14.22
C GLU A 156 15.98 8.36 15.33
N GLN A 157 14.86 7.68 15.55
CA GLN A 157 13.83 8.12 16.48
C GLN A 157 14.09 7.73 17.95
N PHE A 158 14.85 6.65 18.20
CA PHE A 158 15.16 6.16 19.55
C PHE A 158 16.47 6.73 20.11
N ASP A 159 17.43 7.08 19.24
CA ASP A 159 18.68 7.73 19.64
C ASP A 159 18.85 9.06 18.88
N PRO A 160 18.22 10.16 19.33
CA PRO A 160 18.31 11.45 18.65
C PRO A 160 19.74 12.03 18.63
N ALA A 161 20.67 11.54 19.47
CA ALA A 161 22.07 11.97 19.44
C ALA A 161 22.80 11.47 18.17
N THR A 162 22.30 10.41 17.51
CA THR A 162 22.76 10.05 16.16
C THR A 162 22.42 11.09 15.08
N GLY A 163 21.47 12.00 15.34
CA GLY A 163 21.06 13.05 14.42
C GLY A 163 22.00 14.25 14.33
N SER A 164 22.77 14.56 15.37
CA SER A 164 23.44 15.87 15.50
C SER A 164 24.82 16.00 14.82
N GLU A 165 25.48 14.91 14.40
CA GLU A 165 26.84 14.97 13.79
C GLU A 165 27.04 14.06 12.56
N ARG A 166 26.11 13.14 12.24
CA ARG A 166 26.18 12.22 11.08
C ARG A 166 25.30 12.65 9.89
N GLU A 167 24.87 13.90 9.92
CA GLU A 167 23.63 14.41 9.32
C GLU A 167 23.59 14.43 7.77
N ASN A 168 24.70 14.16 7.06
CA ASN A 168 24.74 14.35 5.60
C ASN A 168 24.81 13.05 4.77
N VAL A 169 25.71 12.12 5.08
CA VAL A 169 25.91 10.94 4.21
C VAL A 169 24.93 9.81 4.52
N HIS A 170 24.72 9.49 5.80
CA HIS A 170 23.80 8.42 6.20
C HIS A 170 22.36 8.73 5.82
N THR A 171 21.91 9.97 6.06
CA THR A 171 20.58 10.42 5.67
C THR A 171 20.41 10.38 4.15
N SER A 172 21.40 10.83 3.37
CA SER A 172 21.33 10.74 1.90
C SER A 172 21.22 9.29 1.40
N PHE A 173 21.93 8.35 2.02
CA PHE A 173 21.88 6.94 1.66
C PHE A 173 20.51 6.34 1.97
N VAL A 174 20.00 6.54 3.20
CA VAL A 174 18.67 6.06 3.60
C VAL A 174 17.59 6.61 2.68
N GLU A 175 17.67 7.89 2.33
CA GLU A 175 16.72 8.50 1.39
C GLU A 175 16.82 7.95 -0.03
N SER A 176 18.04 7.59 -0.49
CA SER A 176 18.26 6.98 -1.80
C SER A 176 17.70 5.56 -1.93
N LEU A 177 17.50 4.84 -0.81
CA LEU A 177 16.81 3.54 -0.81
C LEU A 177 15.39 3.64 -1.38
N LEU A 178 14.79 4.84 -1.34
CA LEU A 178 13.45 5.07 -1.87
C LEU A 178 13.45 5.44 -3.35
N ASP A 179 14.60 5.71 -3.97
CA ASP A 179 14.69 6.19 -5.35
C ASP A 179 14.07 5.23 -6.37
N PRO A 180 14.24 3.90 -6.27
CA PRO A 180 13.53 2.97 -7.14
C PRO A 180 12.02 3.17 -7.02
N TYR A 181 11.51 3.24 -5.79
CA TYR A 181 10.08 3.24 -5.47
C TYR A 181 9.35 4.58 -5.71
N ARG A 182 10.08 5.62 -6.14
CA ARG A 182 9.47 6.91 -6.49
C ARG A 182 8.82 6.78 -7.86
N ARG A 183 7.57 7.22 -7.94
CA ARG A 183 6.90 7.42 -9.23
C ARG A 183 7.70 8.46 -10.03
N PHE A 184 8.26 8.06 -11.16
CA PHE A 184 8.71 9.00 -12.17
C PHE A 184 7.46 9.70 -12.73
N ASN A 185 7.22 10.94 -12.26
CA ASN A 185 6.21 11.82 -12.85
C ASN A 185 6.76 12.50 -14.10
#